data_AF-A0A662VIW0-F1
#
_entry.id   AF-A0A662VIW0-F1
#
_cell.length_a   1.000
_cell.length_b   1.000
_cell.length_c   1.000
_cell.angle_alpha   90.00
_cell.angle_beta   90.00
_cell.angle_gamma   90.00
#
_symmetry.space_group_name_H-M   'P 1'
#
loop_
_entity.id
_entity.type
_entity.pdbx_description
1 polymer ?
#
loop_
_entity_poly.entity_id
_entity_poly.type
_entity_poly.pdbx_seq_one_letter_code
_entity_poly.pdbx_strand_id
1 'polypeptide(L)'
;MERSKEQNASNNIINKARKILTKYPLCDHCLGRLFAKLGLDLGNDERGRAIKTLLQMILHQELREEKINKEELRKYALNAGDPITRLYQKIFEEKITNLTCYICNNKL
;
A
#
# COMPACT_ATOMS: atom_id res chain seq x y z
N MET A 1 -31.46 -2.18 13.74
CA MET A 1 -29.99 -2.34 13.71
C MET A 1 -29.64 -3.11 12.44
N GLU A 2 -29.60 -2.44 11.29
CA GLU A 2 -29.25 -3.06 9.99
C GLU A 2 -28.41 -2.07 9.18
N ARG A 3 -27.25 -1.68 9.73
CA ARG A 3 -26.28 -0.80 9.05
C ARG A 3 -24.90 -1.46 8.98
N SER A 4 -24.85 -2.74 8.58
CA SER A 4 -23.59 -3.52 8.55
C SER A 4 -23.28 -4.18 7.20
N LYS A 5 -23.98 -3.84 6.10
CA LYS A 5 -23.75 -4.46 4.78
C LYS A 5 -23.64 -3.50 3.60
N GLU A 6 -23.00 -2.34 3.78
CA GLU A 6 -22.45 -1.58 2.66
C GLU A 6 -20.95 -1.37 2.87
N GLN A 7 -20.18 -2.42 2.63
CA GLN A 7 -18.74 -2.25 2.40
C GLN A 7 -18.57 -1.65 1.00
N ASN A 8 -18.37 -0.34 0.99
CA ASN A 8 -18.05 0.45 -0.19
C ASN A 8 -16.91 -0.23 -0.99
N ALA A 9 -17.05 -0.41 -2.31
CA ALA A 9 -16.12 -1.22 -3.12
C ALA A 9 -14.66 -0.75 -3.00
N SER A 10 -14.45 0.57 -2.86
CA SER A 10 -13.15 1.19 -2.61
C SER A 10 -12.52 0.78 -1.28
N ASN A 11 -13.32 0.61 -0.22
CA ASN A 11 -12.83 0.13 1.09
C ASN A 11 -12.29 -1.30 0.96
N ASN A 12 -12.84 -2.13 0.07
CA ASN A 12 -12.35 -3.49 -0.14
C ASN A 12 -10.95 -3.53 -0.77
N ILE A 13 -10.66 -2.67 -1.75
CA ILE A 13 -9.35 -2.60 -2.42
C ILE A 13 -8.26 -2.23 -1.41
N ILE A 14 -8.45 -1.12 -0.69
CA ILE A 14 -7.46 -0.63 0.27
C ILE A 14 -7.30 -1.60 1.45
N ASN A 15 -8.38 -2.15 2.00
CA ASN A 15 -8.28 -3.11 3.10
C ASN A 15 -7.51 -4.38 2.70
N LYS A 16 -7.71 -4.88 1.47
CA LYS A 16 -6.92 -6.00 0.94
C LYS A 16 -5.46 -5.61 0.75
N ALA A 17 -5.19 -4.46 0.14
CA ALA A 17 -3.83 -3.97 -0.07
C ALA A 17 -3.07 -3.83 1.27
N ARG A 18 -3.71 -3.27 2.31
CA ARG A 18 -3.13 -3.16 3.67
C ARG A 18 -2.74 -4.52 4.24
N LYS A 19 -3.68 -5.48 4.21
CA LYS A 19 -3.45 -6.83 4.73
C LYS A 19 -2.30 -7.57 4.04
N ILE A 20 -2.10 -7.32 2.74
CA ILE A 20 -1.04 -7.96 1.97
C ILE A 20 0.29 -7.24 2.20
N LEU A 21 0.32 -5.91 2.10
CA LEU A 21 1.53 -5.11 2.24
C LEU A 21 2.07 -5.06 3.67
N THR A 22 1.29 -5.46 4.68
CA THR A 22 1.83 -5.70 6.04
C THR A 22 2.64 -6.99 6.15
N LYS A 23 2.51 -7.91 5.19
CA LYS A 23 3.11 -9.25 5.24
C LYS A 23 4.14 -9.49 4.15
N TYR A 24 3.88 -9.00 2.94
CA TYR A 24 4.67 -9.33 1.77
C TYR A 24 5.12 -8.07 1.02
N PRO A 25 6.42 -7.96 0.70
CA PRO A 25 6.89 -6.88 -0.15
C PRO A 25 6.41 -7.07 -1.59
N LEU A 26 5.81 -6.05 -2.20
CA LEU A 26 5.28 -6.12 -3.57
C LEU A 26 5.60 -4.84 -4.35
N CYS A 27 6.14 -5.01 -5.57
CA CYS A 27 6.26 -3.92 -6.53
C CYS A 27 4.87 -3.50 -7.06
N ASP A 28 4.81 -2.37 -7.76
CA ASP A 28 3.56 -1.83 -8.31
C ASP A 28 2.88 -2.86 -9.22
N HIS A 29 3.63 -3.43 -10.16
CA HIS A 29 3.11 -4.42 -11.09
C HIS A 29 2.49 -5.64 -10.39
N CYS A 30 3.16 -6.21 -9.38
CA CYS A 30 2.64 -7.38 -8.69
C CYS A 30 1.45 -7.05 -7.78
N LEU A 31 1.44 -5.89 -7.14
CA LEU A 31 0.30 -5.43 -6.35
C LEU A 31 -0.93 -5.20 -7.26
N GLY A 32 -0.77 -4.48 -8.37
CA GLY A 32 -1.89 -4.19 -9.26
C GLY A 32 -2.44 -5.41 -9.99
N ARG A 33 -1.61 -6.45 -10.22
CA ARG A 33 -2.06 -7.74 -10.75
C ARG A 33 -3.14 -8.40 -9.87
N LEU A 34 -3.10 -8.19 -8.55
CA LEU A 34 -4.11 -8.73 -7.63
C LEU A 34 -5.51 -8.13 -7.86
N PHE A 35 -5.56 -6.98 -8.53
CA PHE A 35 -6.78 -6.23 -8.82
C PHE A 35 -7.06 -6.16 -10.34
N ALA A 36 -6.48 -7.04 -11.15
CA ALA A 36 -6.55 -7.00 -12.61
C ALA A 36 -7.97 -7.10 -13.20
N LYS A 37 -8.98 -7.49 -12.40
CA LYS A 37 -10.39 -7.51 -12.80
C LYS A 37 -11.08 -6.14 -12.67
N LEU A 38 -10.37 -5.11 -12.20
CA LEU A 38 -10.85 -3.75 -11.97
C LEU A 38 -10.01 -2.76 -12.79
N GLY A 39 -10.62 -1.65 -13.22
CA GLY A 39 -9.94 -0.61 -13.99
C GLY A 39 -9.63 -1.06 -15.42
N LEU A 40 -10.61 -0.86 -16.30
CA LEU A 40 -10.50 -1.14 -17.74
C LEU A 40 -9.36 -0.32 -18.36
N ASP A 41 -8.57 -0.96 -19.22
CA ASP A 41 -7.44 -0.36 -19.95
C ASP A 41 -6.29 0.19 -19.09
N LEU A 42 -6.21 -0.22 -17.81
CA LEU A 42 -5.09 0.15 -16.94
C LEU A 42 -3.99 -0.92 -16.93
N GLY A 43 -2.74 -0.46 -16.84
CA GLY A 43 -1.58 -1.31 -16.55
C GLY A 43 -1.60 -1.88 -15.13
N ASN A 44 -0.88 -2.98 -14.89
CA ASN A 44 -0.74 -3.51 -13.53
C ASN A 44 0.10 -2.60 -12.64
N ASP A 45 1.17 -2.04 -13.20
CA ASP A 45 2.01 -1.03 -12.57
C ASP A 45 1.22 0.24 -12.26
N GLU A 46 0.41 0.72 -13.19
CA GLU A 46 -0.46 1.88 -12.98
C GLU A 46 -1.44 1.65 -11.82
N ARG A 47 -2.17 0.53 -11.84
CA ARG A 47 -3.09 0.15 -10.74
C ARG A 47 -2.36 0.05 -9.40
N GLY A 48 -1.22 -0.63 -9.36
CA GLY A 48 -0.45 -0.81 -8.12
C GLY A 48 0.06 0.50 -7.56
N ARG A 49 0.60 1.38 -8.43
CA ARG A 49 1.08 2.71 -8.06
C ARG A 49 -0.05 3.60 -7.55
N ALA A 50 -1.22 3.56 -8.18
CA ALA A 50 -2.40 4.29 -7.74
C ALA A 50 -2.83 3.84 -6.33
N ILE A 51 -2.89 2.53 -6.09
CA ILE A 51 -3.21 1.96 -4.77
C ILE A 51 -2.20 2.41 -3.71
N LYS A 52 -0.89 2.34 -3.99
CA LYS A 52 0.14 2.76 -3.03
C LYS A 52 0.11 4.26 -2.77
N THR A 53 -0.17 5.07 -3.78
CA THR A 53 -0.33 6.52 -3.63
C THR A 53 -1.49 6.83 -2.68
N LEU A 54 -2.66 6.25 -2.90
CA LEU A 54 -3.80 6.44 -2.02
C LEU A 54 -3.52 5.90 -0.61
N LEU A 55 -2.89 4.73 -0.51
CA LEU A 55 -2.51 4.15 0.78
C LEU A 55 -1.53 5.04 1.54
N GLN A 56 -0.57 5.67 0.86
CA GLN A 56 0.34 6.63 1.48
C GLN A 56 -0.43 7.79 2.11
N MET A 57 -1.39 8.37 1.39
CA MET A 57 -2.19 9.50 1.88
C MET A 57 -2.97 9.10 3.15
N ILE A 58 -3.56 7.91 3.13
CA ILE A 58 -4.29 7.35 4.28
C ILE A 58 -3.35 7.14 5.47
N LEU A 59 -2.18 6.52 5.25
CA LEU A 59 -1.21 6.27 6.31
C LEU A 59 -0.66 7.58 6.90
N HIS A 60 -0.43 8.60 6.07
CA HIS A 60 -0.02 9.92 6.56
C HIS A 60 -1.09 10.57 7.44
N GLN A 61 -2.36 10.49 7.04
CA GLN A 61 -3.47 10.97 7.85
C GLN A 61 -3.58 10.19 9.17
N GLU A 62 -3.56 8.85 9.11
CA GLU A 62 -3.65 7.99 10.30
C GLU A 62 -2.50 8.22 11.28
N LEU A 63 -1.29 8.51 10.78
CA LEU A 63 -0.16 8.85 11.63
C LEU A 63 -0.36 10.20 12.32
N ARG A 64 -0.89 11.21 11.62
CA ARG A 64 -1.23 12.52 12.20
C ARG A 64 -2.33 12.43 13.26
N GLU A 65 -3.23 11.46 13.10
CA GLU A 65 -4.32 11.18 14.03
C GLU A 65 -3.90 10.17 15.13
N GLU A 66 -2.62 9.82 15.21
CA GLU A 66 -2.06 8.87 16.19
C GLU A 66 -2.74 7.49 16.19
N LYS A 67 -3.36 7.10 15.07
CA LYS A 67 -4.03 5.80 14.88
C LYS A 67 -3.06 4.67 14.54
N ILE A 68 -1.90 5.02 14.00
CA ILE A 68 -0.79 4.12 13.75
C ILE A 68 0.49 4.72 14.32
N ASN A 69 1.50 3.89 14.55
CA ASN A 69 2.80 4.34 15.04
C ASN A 69 3.96 4.14 14.03
N LYS A 70 5.17 4.53 14.43
CA LYS A 70 6.41 4.40 13.64
C LYS A 70 6.64 2.96 13.15
N GLU A 71 6.46 1.97 14.01
CA GLU A 71 6.68 0.55 13.67
C GLU A 71 5.66 0.04 12.65
N GLU A 72 4.41 0.46 12.76
CA GLU A 72 3.38 0.14 11.78
C GLU A 72 3.67 0.78 10.42
N LEU A 73 4.04 2.06 10.37
CA LEU A 73 4.41 2.71 9.12
C LEU A 73 5.68 2.07 8.52
N ARG A 74 6.65 1.66 9.34
CA ARG A 74 7.87 0.98 8.90
C ARG A 74 7.56 -0.28 8.08
N LYS A 75 6.59 -1.10 8.50
CA LYS A 75 6.18 -2.31 7.77
C LYS A 75 5.72 -1.99 6.35
N TYR A 76 4.85 -0.98 6.21
CA TYR A 76 4.40 -0.54 4.89
C TYR A 76 5.55 0.05 4.07
N ALA A 77 6.43 0.84 4.68
CA ALA A 77 7.55 1.45 4.00
C ALA A 77 8.56 0.43 3.47
N LEU A 78 8.77 -0.67 4.20
CA LEU A 78 9.63 -1.78 3.74
C LEU A 78 8.95 -2.59 2.63
N ASN A 79 7.66 -2.86 2.73
CA ASN A 79 6.99 -3.80 1.82
C ASN A 79 6.37 -3.16 0.58
N ALA A 80 5.85 -1.94 0.70
CA ALA A 80 5.20 -1.26 -0.40
C ALA A 80 6.18 -0.48 -1.26
N GLY A 81 7.35 -0.08 -0.75
CA GLY A 81 8.22 0.82 -1.50
C GLY A 81 7.63 2.22 -1.64
N ASP A 82 8.12 2.95 -2.63
CA ASP A 82 7.62 4.29 -2.92
C ASP A 82 6.16 4.27 -3.37
N PRO A 83 5.36 5.28 -2.97
CA PRO A 83 5.75 6.51 -2.26
C PRO A 83 5.78 6.41 -0.72
N ILE A 84 5.53 5.23 -0.13
CA ILE A 84 5.41 5.07 1.33
C ILE A 84 6.79 5.07 2.00
N THR A 85 7.82 4.52 1.34
CA THR A 85 9.21 4.62 1.80
C THR A 85 9.65 6.07 1.96
N ARG A 86 9.42 6.91 0.93
CA ARG A 86 9.67 8.36 1.00
C ARG A 86 8.93 9.05 2.14
N LEU A 87 7.68 8.69 2.43
CA LEU A 87 6.92 9.24 3.56
C LEU A 87 7.63 8.92 4.89
N TYR A 88 7.98 7.66 5.12
CA TYR A 88 8.66 7.23 6.35
C TYR A 88 9.98 7.95 6.56
N GLN A 89 10.82 7.99 5.52
CA GLN A 89 12.12 8.65 5.57
C GLN A 89 11.99 10.14 5.87
N LYS A 90 10.95 10.80 5.33
CA LYS A 90 10.72 12.23 5.55
C LYS A 90 10.24 12.54 6.96
N ILE A 91 9.39 11.70 7.55
CA ILE A 91 8.80 11.95 8.87
C ILE A 91 9.78 11.61 10.00
N PHE A 92 10.51 10.50 9.88
CA PHE A 92 11.38 10.01 10.95
C PHE A 92 12.87 10.32 10.71
N GLU A 93 13.19 11.00 9.60
CA GLU A 93 14.56 11.33 9.19
C GLU A 93 15.50 10.12 9.18
N GLU A 94 14.94 8.93 8.91
CA GLU A 94 15.63 7.65 8.98
C GLU A 94 15.67 6.99 7.60
N LYS A 95 16.87 6.66 7.12
CA LYS A 95 17.06 5.98 5.84
C LYS A 95 16.67 4.50 5.96
N ILE A 96 15.73 4.08 5.12
CA ILE A 96 15.35 2.69 4.94
C ILE A 96 15.25 2.37 3.45
N THR A 97 15.50 1.12 3.09
CA THR A 97 15.32 0.63 1.71
C THR A 97 14.20 -0.39 1.72
N ASN A 98 13.30 -0.30 0.75
CA ASN A 98 12.23 -1.27 0.59
C ASN A 98 12.79 -2.64 0.20
N LEU A 99 12.09 -3.67 0.64
CA LEU A 99 12.42 -5.05 0.36
C LEU A 99 12.10 -5.41 -1.09
N THR A 100 12.75 -6.46 -1.57
CA THR A 100 12.55 -7.00 -2.91
C THR A 100 11.16 -7.63 -3.04
N CYS A 101 10.47 -7.41 -4.17
CA CYS A 101 9.15 -7.97 -4.41
C CYS A 101 9.13 -9.50 -4.25
N TYR A 102 8.26 -9.99 -3.40
CA TYR A 102 8.10 -11.41 -3.07
C TYR A 102 7.68 -12.27 -4.28
N ILE A 103 6.99 -11.68 -5.26
CA ILE A 103 6.45 -12.42 -6.42
C ILE A 103 7.45 -12.44 -7.58
N CYS A 104 7.96 -11.28 -8.00
CA CYS A 104 8.77 -11.17 -9.21
C CYS A 104 10.25 -10.87 -8.96
N ASN A 105 10.68 -10.73 -7.70
CA ASN A 105 12.03 -10.32 -7.34
C ASN A 105 12.49 -9.01 -8.01
N ASN A 106 11.56 -8.07 -8.23
CA ASN A 106 11.78 -6.80 -8.94
C ASN A 106 12.32 -6.95 -10.38
N LYS A 107 11.95 -8.04 -11.08
CA LYS A 107 12.35 -8.32 -12.47
C LYS A 107 11.28 -7.99 -13.52
N LEU A 108 10.21 -7.31 -13.11
CA LEU A 108 9.10 -6.85 -13.95
C LEU A 108 8.98 -5.34 -13.88
#